data_AF-A0A059BUT9-F1
#
_entry.id   AF-A0A059BUT9-F1
#
_cell.length_a   1.000
_cell.length_b   1.000
_cell.length_c   1.000
_cell.angle_alpha   90.00
_cell.angle_beta   90.00
_cell.angle_gamma   90.00
#
_symmetry.space_group_name_H-M   'P 1'
#
loop_
_entity.id
_entity.type
_entity.pdbx_description
1 polymer ?
#
loop_
_entity_poly.entity_id
_entity_poly.type
_entity_poly.pdbx_seq_one_letter_code
_entity_poly.pdbx_strand_id
1 'polypeptide(L)'
;MESELLLHSGGCHCRRVRWEVEAPTSVVAWKCNCSDCSMRGNIHFIVPSERFKLLGNSDQYLTTYTFGTHTAKHTFCKVCGITSFYKPRSNPDGIAVTYRCVDPGTLAHVEIKQFDGQNWESSYDSSGVSSCSKMDTEKAKVGSS
;
A
#
# COMPACT_ATOMS: atom_id res chain seq x y z
N MET A 1 -0.67 -17.93 14.15
CA MET A 1 0.45 -18.16 13.22
C MET A 1 0.79 -16.82 12.62
N GLU A 2 1.91 -16.21 13.03
CA GLU A 2 2.49 -15.10 12.27
C GLU A 2 2.62 -15.57 10.82
N SER A 3 2.06 -14.81 9.89
CA SER A 3 2.22 -15.12 8.48
C SER A 3 3.63 -14.73 8.10
N GLU A 4 4.43 -15.70 7.65
CA GLU A 4 5.80 -15.48 7.20
C GLU A 4 5.82 -14.36 6.14
N LEU A 5 6.69 -13.37 6.35
CA LEU A 5 6.87 -12.27 5.40
C LEU A 5 7.78 -12.73 4.28
N LEU A 6 7.37 -12.48 3.05
CA LEU A 6 8.18 -12.67 1.86
C LEU A 6 8.45 -11.33 1.18
N LEU A 7 9.55 -11.28 0.44
CA LEU A 7 9.87 -10.15 -0.42
C LEU A 7 9.08 -10.27 -1.72
N HIS A 8 8.23 -9.28 -1.99
CA HIS A 8 7.52 -9.11 -3.24
C HIS A 8 8.18 -8.01 -4.06
N SER A 9 8.39 -8.25 -5.35
CA SER A 9 8.79 -7.21 -6.30
C SER A 9 7.57 -6.70 -7.05
N GLY A 10 7.64 -5.47 -7.54
CA GLY A 10 6.58 -4.93 -8.37
C GLY A 10 6.97 -3.63 -9.06
N GLY A 11 5.98 -2.99 -9.67
CA GLY A 11 6.21 -1.75 -10.40
C GLY A 11 5.07 -1.30 -11.29
N CYS A 12 5.31 -0.22 -12.01
CA CYS A 12 4.39 0.27 -13.03
C CYS A 12 4.48 -0.54 -14.34
N HIS A 13 3.49 -0.38 -15.23
CA HIS A 13 3.43 -1.07 -16.53
C HIS A 13 4.70 -0.89 -17.38
N CYS A 14 5.22 0.35 -17.49
CA CYS A 14 6.41 0.63 -18.32
C CYS A 14 7.75 0.26 -17.66
N ARG A 15 7.71 -0.38 -16.48
CA ARG A 15 8.87 -0.88 -15.71
C ARG A 15 9.90 0.16 -15.26
N ARG A 16 9.63 1.46 -15.48
CA ARG A 16 10.50 2.56 -15.01
C ARG A 16 10.41 2.81 -13.51
N VAL A 17 9.25 2.56 -12.91
CA VAL A 17 9.05 2.54 -11.46
C VAL A 17 9.06 1.09 -10.99
N ARG A 18 10.04 0.74 -10.16
CA ARG A 18 10.23 -0.57 -9.53
C ARG A 18 10.39 -0.43 -8.03
N TRP A 19 9.88 -1.39 -7.28
CA TRP A 19 9.95 -1.43 -5.83
C TRP A 19 9.96 -2.87 -5.33
N GLU A 20 10.37 -3.01 -4.08
CA GLU A 20 10.29 -4.20 -3.25
C GLU A 20 9.42 -3.91 -2.03
N VAL A 21 8.68 -4.93 -1.56
CA VAL A 21 7.89 -4.85 -0.34
C VAL A 21 7.90 -6.17 0.42
N GLU A 22 8.09 -6.11 1.73
CA GLU A 22 7.92 -7.27 2.62
C GLU A 22 6.46 -7.37 3.08
N ALA A 23 5.79 -8.45 2.73
CA ALA A 23 4.41 -8.73 3.13
C ALA A 23 4.15 -10.25 3.19
N PRO A 24 3.07 -10.70 3.84
CA PRO A 24 2.64 -12.08 3.71
C PRO A 24 2.21 -12.44 2.29
N THR A 25 2.27 -13.73 1.93
CA THR A 25 1.75 -14.23 0.65
C THR A 25 0.23 -14.12 0.51
N SER A 26 -0.48 -13.95 1.63
CA SER A 26 -1.92 -13.70 1.71
C SER A 26 -2.17 -12.34 2.35
N VAL A 27 -2.76 -11.40 1.61
CA VAL A 27 -2.99 -10.04 2.08
C VAL A 27 -4.46 -9.67 2.08
N VAL A 28 -4.83 -8.72 2.95
CA VAL A 28 -6.09 -8.00 2.88
C VAL A 28 -5.87 -6.70 2.10
N ALA A 29 -6.56 -6.55 0.98
CA ALA A 29 -6.56 -5.36 0.16
C ALA A 29 -7.88 -4.59 0.27
N TRP A 30 -7.79 -3.27 0.14
CA TRP A 30 -8.90 -2.35 0.33
C TRP A 30 -9.34 -1.75 -1.00
N LYS A 31 -10.65 -1.80 -1.27
CA LYS A 31 -11.32 -1.13 -2.38
C LYS A 31 -12.11 0.05 -1.84
N CYS A 32 -11.61 1.26 -2.09
CA CYS A 32 -12.24 2.50 -1.65
C CYS A 32 -13.16 3.08 -2.72
N ASN A 33 -14.33 3.58 -2.32
CA ASN A 33 -15.34 4.18 -3.20
C ASN A 33 -15.30 5.73 -3.25
N CYS A 34 -14.30 6.41 -2.66
CA CYS A 34 -14.23 7.88 -2.75
C CYS A 34 -14.03 8.33 -4.21
N SER A 35 -14.26 9.62 -4.48
CA SER A 35 -14.24 10.17 -5.85
C SER A 35 -12.94 9.89 -6.62
N ASP A 36 -11.76 10.01 -5.99
CA ASP A 36 -10.48 9.70 -6.65
C ASP A 36 -10.22 8.19 -6.78
N CYS A 37 -10.39 7.42 -5.70
CA CYS A 37 -10.09 5.99 -5.69
C CYS A 37 -11.01 5.19 -6.63
N SER A 38 -12.30 5.55 -6.68
CA SER A 38 -13.27 4.92 -7.57
C SER A 38 -12.93 5.15 -9.04
N MET A 39 -12.53 6.37 -9.43
CA MET A 39 -12.09 6.70 -10.79
C MET A 39 -10.80 5.96 -11.17
N ARG A 40 -9.85 5.82 -10.24
CA ARG A 40 -8.60 5.06 -10.48
C ARG A 40 -8.80 3.55 -10.55
N GLY A 41 -9.89 3.03 -9.97
CA GLY A 41 -10.09 1.59 -9.81
C GLY A 41 -9.02 0.92 -8.96
N ASN A 42 -8.38 1.66 -8.05
CA ASN A 42 -7.24 1.16 -7.29
C ASN A 42 -7.67 0.28 -6.12
N ILE A 43 -7.13 -0.93 -6.04
CA ILE A 43 -7.29 -1.87 -4.93
C ILE A 43 -5.90 -2.17 -4.39
N HIS A 44 -5.68 -1.98 -3.10
CA HIS A 44 -4.34 -1.99 -2.53
C HIS A 44 -4.31 -2.61 -1.13
N PHE A 45 -3.22 -3.31 -0.82
CA PHE A 45 -2.90 -3.67 0.57
C PHE A 45 -1.95 -2.63 1.15
N ILE A 46 -1.86 -2.54 2.47
CA ILE A 46 -1.05 -1.53 3.16
C ILE A 46 0.03 -2.25 3.96
N VAL A 47 1.22 -1.68 3.94
CA VAL A 47 2.37 -2.11 4.75
C VAL A 47 2.95 -0.92 5.52
N PRO A 48 3.68 -1.16 6.63
CA PRO A 48 4.56 -0.16 7.22
C PRO A 48 5.57 0.38 6.19
N SER A 49 5.90 1.66 6.25
CA SER A 49 6.83 2.29 5.29
C SER A 49 8.22 1.65 5.30
N GLU A 50 8.64 1.11 6.44
CA GLU A 50 9.90 0.42 6.67
C GLU A 50 10.02 -0.88 5.87
N ARG A 51 8.88 -1.50 5.51
CA ARG A 51 8.82 -2.72 4.70
C ARG A 51 8.80 -2.45 3.20
N PHE A 52 8.84 -1.19 2.78
CA PHE A 52 8.79 -0.79 1.37
C PHE A 52 10.08 -0.13 0.94
N LYS A 53 10.59 -0.53 -0.23
CA LYS A 53 11.80 0.03 -0.82
C LYS A 53 11.60 0.34 -2.29
N LEU A 54 11.87 1.61 -2.66
CA LEU A 54 11.93 2.01 -4.06
C LEU A 54 13.29 1.63 -4.64
N LEU A 55 13.34 1.11 -5.88
CA LEU A 55 14.56 0.58 -6.48
C LEU A 55 15.15 1.51 -7.54
N GLY A 56 16.48 1.61 -7.57
CA GLY A 56 17.22 2.36 -8.59
C GLY A 56 16.75 3.81 -8.73
N ASN A 57 16.64 4.28 -9.97
CA ASN A 57 16.23 5.65 -10.31
C ASN A 57 14.70 5.78 -10.50
N SER A 58 13.91 4.94 -9.83
CA SER A 58 12.46 4.90 -10.02
C SER A 58 11.77 6.20 -9.61
N ASP A 59 12.33 6.92 -8.65
CA ASP A 59 11.87 8.21 -8.13
C ASP A 59 11.75 9.28 -9.22
N GLN A 60 12.67 9.27 -10.19
CA GLN A 60 12.69 10.21 -11.31
C GLN A 60 11.45 10.10 -12.22
N TYR A 61 10.73 8.98 -12.15
CA TYR A 61 9.53 8.71 -12.96
C TYR A 61 8.23 8.88 -12.19
N LEU A 62 8.29 9.30 -10.93
CA LEU A 62 7.12 9.53 -10.11
C LEU A 62 6.60 10.96 -10.28
N THR A 63 5.29 11.10 -10.14
CA THR A 63 4.62 12.37 -9.87
C THR A 63 3.52 12.13 -8.85
N THR A 64 3.11 13.18 -8.14
CA THR A 64 2.19 13.08 -7.00
C THR A 64 1.04 14.06 -7.16
N TYR A 65 -0.17 13.54 -7.06
CA TYR A 65 -1.39 14.32 -6.94
C TYR A 65 -1.88 14.31 -5.49
N THR A 66 -2.42 15.43 -5.02
CA THR A 66 -2.92 15.57 -3.65
C THR A 66 -4.05 16.61 -3.62
N PHE A 67 -5.06 16.37 -2.79
CA PHE A 67 -6.25 17.21 -2.66
C PHE A 67 -6.86 17.02 -1.27
N GLY A 68 -7.92 17.77 -0.95
CA GLY A 68 -8.63 17.66 0.32
C GLY A 68 -7.72 18.04 1.49
N THR A 69 -7.50 17.11 2.43
CA THR A 69 -6.60 17.34 3.58
C THR A 69 -5.12 17.37 3.18
N HIS A 70 -4.79 17.06 1.93
CA HIS A 70 -3.43 16.90 1.41
C HIS A 70 -2.59 15.81 2.12
N THR A 71 -3.20 15.00 2.98
CA THR A 71 -2.53 13.91 3.71
C THR A 71 -2.17 12.77 2.77
N ALA A 72 -3.13 12.34 1.95
CA ALA A 72 -2.87 11.34 0.92
C ALA A 72 -1.95 11.92 -0.17
N LYS A 73 -0.93 11.15 -0.52
CA LYS A 73 -0.03 11.44 -1.65
C LYS A 73 -0.29 10.38 -2.71
N HIS A 74 -1.14 10.71 -3.68
CA HIS A 74 -1.49 9.82 -4.79
C HIS A 74 -0.35 9.83 -5.82
N THR A 75 0.65 9.01 -5.55
CA THR A 75 1.85 8.85 -6.36
C THR A 75 1.60 7.92 -7.54
N PHE A 76 2.08 8.25 -8.74
CA PHE A 76 1.97 7.40 -9.92
C PHE A 76 3.11 7.64 -10.91
N CYS A 77 3.29 6.70 -11.84
CA CYS A 77 4.28 6.85 -12.90
C CYS A 77 3.86 7.94 -13.88
N LYS A 78 4.66 9.00 -14.01
CA LYS A 78 4.39 10.11 -14.94
C LYS A 78 4.50 9.72 -16.42
N VAL A 79 5.03 8.52 -16.71
CA VAL A 79 5.21 8.01 -18.08
C VAL A 79 4.03 7.17 -18.54
N CYS A 80 3.52 6.26 -17.70
CA CYS A 80 2.44 5.34 -18.08
C CYS A 80 1.16 5.47 -17.24
N GLY A 81 1.08 6.44 -16.32
CA GLY A 81 -0.11 6.73 -15.51
C GLY A 81 -0.42 5.74 -14.38
N ILE A 82 0.25 4.59 -14.33
CA ILE A 82 -0.04 3.55 -13.32
C ILE A 82 0.38 4.01 -11.91
N THR A 83 -0.59 3.99 -11.00
CA THR A 83 -0.37 4.01 -9.54
C THR A 83 0.01 2.59 -9.12
N SER A 84 1.31 2.33 -8.95
CA SER A 84 1.76 1.02 -8.42
C SER A 84 1.83 1.01 -6.89
N PHE A 85 1.99 2.18 -6.29
CA PHE A 85 1.92 2.39 -4.84
C PHE A 85 1.60 3.87 -4.57
N TYR A 86 1.12 4.18 -3.37
CA TYR A 86 0.93 5.56 -2.92
C TYR A 86 0.91 5.65 -1.38
N LYS A 87 0.87 6.87 -0.84
CA LYS A 87 0.74 7.09 0.62
C LYS A 87 -0.71 7.44 0.96
N PRO A 88 -1.49 6.56 1.62
CA PRO A 88 -2.91 6.78 1.88
C PRO A 88 -3.16 7.75 3.05
N ARG A 89 -4.35 8.38 3.08
CA ARG A 89 -4.78 9.26 4.20
C ARG A 89 -4.89 8.49 5.52
N SER A 90 -5.36 7.24 5.47
CA SER A 90 -5.58 6.38 6.64
C SER A 90 -4.28 5.94 7.32
N ASN A 91 -3.19 5.85 6.55
CA ASN A 91 -1.90 5.33 7.04
C ASN A 91 -0.78 6.25 6.54
N PRO A 92 -0.63 7.46 7.11
CA PRO A 92 0.43 8.39 6.76
C PRO A 92 1.82 7.93 7.22
N ASP A 93 1.93 6.75 7.80
CA ASP A 93 3.15 6.03 8.16
C ASP A 93 3.33 4.76 7.31
N GLY A 94 2.41 4.46 6.39
CA GLY A 94 2.42 3.27 5.55
C GLY A 94 2.47 3.56 4.07
N ILE A 95 2.62 2.49 3.29
CA ILE A 95 2.55 2.49 1.83
C ILE A 95 1.41 1.57 1.40
N ALA A 96 0.53 2.11 0.57
CA ALA A 96 -0.53 1.36 -0.10
C ALA A 96 0.00 0.82 -1.43
N VAL A 97 0.15 -0.49 -1.55
CA VAL A 97 0.64 -1.20 -2.74
C VAL A 97 -0.54 -1.71 -3.56
N THR A 98 -0.62 -1.31 -4.83
CA THR A 98 -1.66 -1.80 -5.74
C THR A 98 -1.41 -3.26 -6.04
N TYR A 99 -2.32 -4.14 -5.62
CA TYR A 99 -2.05 -5.59 -5.60
C TYR A 99 -1.73 -6.16 -7.01
N ARG A 100 -2.36 -5.60 -8.05
CA ARG A 100 -2.13 -6.00 -9.45
C ARG A 100 -0.78 -5.53 -10.03
N CYS A 101 -0.04 -4.70 -9.29
CA CYS A 101 1.30 -4.24 -9.66
C CYS A 101 2.42 -5.05 -8.99
N VAL A 102 2.07 -6.04 -8.16
CA VAL A 102 3.01 -7.05 -7.67
C VAL A 102 3.33 -7.98 -8.84
N ASP A 103 4.62 -8.27 -9.04
CA ASP A 103 5.03 -9.24 -10.05
C ASP A 103 4.50 -10.64 -9.70
N PRO A 104 4.15 -11.47 -10.70
CA PRO A 104 3.64 -12.81 -10.43
C PRO A 104 4.64 -13.67 -9.64
N GLY A 105 4.11 -14.51 -8.73
CA GLY A 105 4.86 -15.62 -8.12
C GLY A 105 4.84 -15.66 -6.60
N THR A 106 4.86 -14.51 -5.91
CA THR A 106 4.98 -14.46 -4.44
C THR A 106 3.68 -14.12 -3.72
N LEU A 107 2.76 -13.38 -4.37
CA LEU A 107 1.45 -13.05 -3.81
C LEU A 107 0.43 -14.13 -4.21
N ALA A 108 0.04 -14.97 -3.26
CA ALA A 108 -0.79 -16.16 -3.49
C ALA A 108 -2.29 -15.88 -3.30
N HIS A 109 -2.67 -15.05 -2.33
CA HIS A 109 -4.07 -14.77 -2.01
C HIS A 109 -4.28 -13.29 -1.71
N VAL A 110 -5.43 -12.76 -2.13
CA VAL A 110 -5.86 -11.39 -1.88
C VAL A 110 -7.32 -11.39 -1.46
N GLU A 111 -7.58 -11.14 -0.18
CA GLU A 111 -8.93 -10.85 0.31
C GLU A 111 -9.23 -9.37 0.01
N ILE A 112 -10.38 -9.06 -0.60
CA ILE A 112 -10.76 -7.68 -0.90
C ILE A 112 -11.85 -7.21 0.07
N LYS A 113 -11.54 -6.23 0.89
CA LYS A 113 -12.50 -5.50 1.75
C LYS A 113 -12.91 -4.18 1.12
N GLN A 114 -14.16 -3.79 1.35
CA GLN A 114 -14.65 -2.48 0.95
C GLN A 114 -14.28 -1.44 2.01
N PHE A 115 -13.94 -0.23 1.57
CA PHE A 115 -13.77 0.94 2.42
C PHE A 115 -14.71 2.04 1.92
N ASP A 116 -15.55 2.57 2.81
CA ASP A 116 -16.47 3.64 2.46
C ASP A 116 -15.77 5.00 2.59
N GLY A 117 -15.07 5.39 1.54
CA GLY A 117 -14.38 6.67 1.46
C GLY A 117 -15.28 7.87 1.21
N GLN A 118 -16.58 7.67 0.94
CA GLN A 118 -17.57 8.76 0.94
C GLN A 118 -17.95 9.17 2.37
N ASN A 119 -17.95 8.21 3.30
CA ASN A 119 -18.19 8.42 4.74
C ASN A 119 -16.90 8.14 5.54
N TRP A 120 -15.82 8.85 5.19
CA TRP A 120 -14.45 8.51 5.57
C TRP A 120 -14.23 8.35 7.07
N GLU A 121 -14.72 9.28 7.89
CA GLU A 121 -14.49 9.30 9.35
C GLU A 121 -15.08 8.04 10.01
N SER A 122 -16.34 7.71 9.72
CA SER A 122 -16.99 6.51 10.25
C SER A 122 -16.34 5.22 9.75
N SER A 123 -15.96 5.16 8.47
CA SER A 123 -15.27 4.00 7.92
C SER A 123 -13.86 3.82 8.50
N TYR A 124 -13.14 4.91 8.75
CA TYR A 124 -11.81 4.86 9.35
C TYR A 124 -11.85 4.27 10.75
N ASP A 125 -12.78 4.73 11.59
CA ASP A 125 -12.91 4.29 12.98
C ASP A 125 -13.37 2.82 13.11
N SER A 126 -14.18 2.34 12.17
CA SER A 126 -14.80 1.00 12.26
C SER A 126 -14.06 -0.10 11.49
N SER A 127 -13.26 0.24 10.47
CA SER A 127 -12.66 -0.76 9.56
C SER A 127 -11.39 -1.42 10.09
N GLY A 128 -10.69 -0.78 11.04
CA GLY A 128 -9.37 -1.21 11.48
C GLY A 128 -8.25 -0.96 10.45
N VAL A 129 -8.50 -0.23 9.35
CA VAL A 129 -7.49 0.03 8.30
C VAL A 129 -6.22 0.68 8.83
N SER A 130 -6.32 1.46 9.92
CA SER A 130 -5.19 2.15 10.56
C SER A 130 -4.15 1.20 11.14
N SER A 131 -4.53 -0.04 11.48
CA SER A 131 -3.58 -1.04 12.00
C SER A 131 -2.69 -1.64 10.92
N CYS A 132 -3.08 -1.57 9.64
CA CYS A 132 -2.34 -2.21 8.54
C CYS A 132 -0.92 -1.65 8.31
N SER A 133 -0.60 -0.46 8.82
CA SER A 133 0.75 0.12 8.76
C SER A 133 1.53 0.01 10.06
N LYS A 134 0.96 -0.60 11.11
CA LYS A 134 1.64 -0.75 12.39
C LYS A 134 2.54 -1.97 12.34
N MET A 135 3.74 -1.83 12.91
CA MET A 135 4.59 -2.98 13.18
C MET A 135 4.00 -3.77 14.33
N ASP A 136 3.98 -5.09 14.22
CA ASP A 136 3.65 -5.97 15.34
C ASP A 136 4.75 -5.80 16.41
N THR A 137 4.48 -5.00 17.44
CA THR A 137 5.46 -4.67 18.49
C THR A 137 5.75 -5.83 19.47
N GLU A 138 5.34 -7.05 19.17
CA GLU A 138 5.57 -8.21 20.03
C GLU A 138 6.86 -8.96 19.67
N LYS A 139 8.03 -8.31 19.82
CA LYS A 139 9.33 -8.99 20.05
C LYS A 139 10.49 -8.07 20.45
N ALA A 140 10.23 -7.06 21.28
CA ALA A 140 11.29 -6.32 21.99
C ALA A 140 11.30 -6.67 23.49
N LYS A 141 11.30 -7.97 23.84
CA LYS A 141 11.46 -8.41 25.25
C LYS A 141 11.84 -9.89 25.42
N VAL A 142 12.77 -10.42 24.63
CA VAL A 142 13.59 -11.58 25.04
C VAL A 142 14.99 -11.36 24.45
N GLY A 143 15.96 -11.04 25.31
CA GLY A 143 17.33 -10.79 24.90
C GLY A 143 18.07 -9.79 25.78
N SER A 144 17.93 -9.86 27.10
CA SER A 144 18.85 -9.25 28.05
C SER A 144 18.73 -10.00 29.38
N SER A 145 19.85 -10.58 29.79
CA SER A 145 20.11 -11.40 30.99
C SER A 145 19.79 -12.88 30.89
#